data_AF-Q6C6Q1-F1
#
_entry.id   AF-Q6C6Q1-F1
#
_cell.length_a   1.000
_cell.length_b   1.000
_cell.length_c   1.000
_cell.angle_alpha   90.00
_cell.angle_beta   90.00
_cell.angle_gamma   90.00
#
_symmetry.space_group_name_H-M   'P 1'
#
loop_
_entity.id
_entity.type
_entity.pdbx_description
1 polymer ?
#
loop_
_entity_poly.entity_id
_entity_poly.type
_entity_poly.pdbx_seq_one_letter_code
_entity_poly.pdbx_strand_id
1 'polypeptide(L)'
;MKHQIRPLLALLLALTLYTTLALANTAQVRFVPELSRSPFSDAYSKALSPNENTLTVITTPDFESQTQTFQLNGLSTDGTMYEVRVCWPANYPLEFDLKFDSKTNSVKVAYFSDYYSSDDDLNYLPLDAEFQVVLNKVVLGALPEDIFGAVILAVVGGGLAYFLGGVVYKVVFDSHVTTEKKNR
;
A
#
# COMPACT_ATOMS: atom_id res chain seq x y z
N MET A 1 -32.16 19.95 5.51
CA MET A 1 -30.88 19.44 6.09
C MET A 1 -30.75 17.92 6.15
N LYS A 2 -31.81 17.11 6.40
CA LYS A 2 -31.68 15.64 6.51
C LYS A 2 -31.17 14.89 5.26
N HIS A 3 -31.29 15.46 4.05
CA HIS A 3 -30.84 14.81 2.81
C HIS A 3 -29.34 14.92 2.55
N GLN A 4 -28.61 15.80 3.25
CA GLN A 4 -27.20 16.08 2.96
C GLN A 4 -26.22 15.11 3.64
N ILE A 5 -26.65 14.35 4.65
CA ILE A 5 -25.80 13.49 5.48
C ILE A 5 -25.50 12.13 4.80
N ARG A 6 -26.42 11.64 3.96
CA ARG A 6 -26.31 10.33 3.29
C ARG A 6 -25.11 10.18 2.35
N PRO A 7 -24.78 11.14 1.46
CA PRO A 7 -23.63 10.98 0.56
C PRO A 7 -22.29 11.04 1.28
N LEU A 8 -22.18 11.84 2.35
CA LEU A 8 -20.95 11.92 3.16
C LEU A 8 -20.68 10.59 3.88
N LEU A 9 -21.73 9.98 4.44
CA LEU A 9 -21.63 8.66 5.08
C LEU A 9 -21.22 7.58 4.07
N ALA A 10 -21.78 7.61 2.85
CA ALA A 10 -21.41 6.67 1.79
C ALA A 10 -19.96 6.85 1.34
N LEU A 11 -19.47 8.10 1.21
CA LEU A 11 -18.07 8.38 0.90
C LEU A 11 -17.14 7.87 2.00
N LEU A 12 -17.47 8.13 3.27
CA LEU A 12 -16.70 7.64 4.42
C LEU A 12 -16.66 6.11 4.44
N LEU A 13 -17.80 5.44 4.23
CA LEU A 13 -17.87 3.99 4.14
C LEU A 13 -17.02 3.45 2.99
N ALA A 14 -17.12 4.05 1.79
CA ALA A 14 -16.32 3.66 0.64
C ALA A 14 -14.82 3.85 0.90
N LEU A 15 -14.43 4.97 1.53
CA LEU A 15 -13.05 5.24 1.91
C LEU A 15 -12.54 4.20 2.91
N THR A 16 -13.33 3.90 3.96
CA THR A 16 -12.96 2.88 4.95
C THR A 16 -12.80 1.51 4.29
N LEU A 17 -13.74 1.11 3.43
CA LEU A 17 -13.69 -0.17 2.74
C LEU A 17 -12.46 -0.27 1.82
N TYR A 18 -12.17 0.80 1.10
CA TYR A 18 -11.00 0.88 0.22
C TYR A 18 -9.69 0.79 1.02
N THR A 19 -9.60 1.50 2.15
CA THR A 19 -8.40 1.44 3.01
C THR A 19 -8.22 0.05 3.64
N THR A 20 -9.29 -0.64 4.03
CA THR A 20 -9.19 -2.01 4.57
C THR A 20 -8.75 -3.02 3.52
N LEU A 21 -9.19 -2.85 2.27
CA LEU A 21 -8.77 -3.72 1.16
C LEU A 21 -7.32 -3.47 0.75
N ALA A 22 -6.86 -2.21 0.77
CA ALA A 22 -5.49 -1.85 0.47
C ALA A 22 -4.47 -2.33 1.53
N LEU A 23 -4.94 -2.68 2.73
CA LEU A 23 -4.10 -3.21 3.81
C LEU A 23 -4.07 -4.74 3.86
N ALA A 24 -4.90 -5.43 3.08
CA ALA A 24 -4.88 -6.88 3.03
C ALA A 24 -3.57 -7.35 2.38
N ASN A 25 -2.87 -8.28 3.03
CA ASN A 25 -1.61 -8.91 2.57
C ASN A 25 -0.45 -7.92 2.41
N THR A 26 -0.23 -7.13 3.46
CA THR A 26 0.97 -6.31 3.59
C THR A 26 1.63 -6.53 4.93
N ALA A 27 2.96 -6.60 4.92
CA ALA A 27 3.78 -6.64 6.12
C ALA A 27 4.75 -5.47 6.03
N GLN A 28 4.94 -4.73 7.13
CA GLN A 28 5.61 -3.44 7.06
C GLN A 28 6.49 -3.15 8.28
N VAL A 29 7.57 -2.42 8.04
CA VAL A 29 8.44 -1.88 9.08
C VAL A 29 8.76 -0.41 8.78
N ARG A 30 8.63 0.44 9.79
CA ARG A 30 8.99 1.87 9.73
C ARG A 30 10.28 2.11 10.49
N PHE A 31 11.13 2.97 9.96
CA PHE A 31 12.40 3.31 10.58
C PHE A 31 12.86 4.71 10.16
N VAL A 32 13.78 5.26 10.95
CA VAL A 32 14.56 6.45 10.60
C VAL A 32 16.00 5.98 10.39
N PRO A 33 16.60 6.20 9.21
CA PRO A 33 17.95 5.74 8.92
C PRO A 33 18.94 6.50 9.79
N GLU A 34 19.88 5.75 10.36
CA GLU A 34 21.03 6.32 11.06
C GLU A 34 22.18 6.48 10.07
N LEU A 35 23.12 7.38 10.37
CA LEU A 35 24.36 7.51 9.61
C LEU A 35 25.17 6.21 9.76
N SER A 36 24.95 5.27 8.85
CA SER A 36 25.76 4.06 8.78
C SER A 36 27.07 4.39 8.09
N ARG A 37 28.18 4.08 8.77
CA ARG A 37 29.54 4.07 8.20
C ARG A 37 29.92 2.67 7.69
N SER A 38 28.96 1.73 7.64
CA SER A 38 29.29 0.37 7.23
C SER A 38 29.77 0.38 5.78
N PRO A 39 30.94 -0.23 5.48
CA PRO A 39 31.34 -0.44 4.11
C PRO A 39 30.27 -1.32 3.43
N PHE A 40 29.95 -0.94 2.19
CA PHE A 40 29.06 -1.72 1.34
C PHE A 40 29.63 -3.14 1.25
N SER A 41 28.85 -4.13 1.65
CA SER A 41 29.23 -5.53 1.46
C SER A 41 28.64 -5.99 0.13
N ASP A 42 29.46 -6.54 -0.75
CA ASP A 42 28.99 -7.13 -2.01
C ASP A 42 28.11 -8.38 -1.78
N ALA A 43 27.91 -8.80 -0.53
CA ALA A 43 27.09 -9.94 -0.15
C ALA A 43 25.57 -9.71 -0.26
N TYR A 44 25.10 -8.49 -0.55
CA TYR A 44 23.67 -8.23 -0.70
C TYR A 44 23.19 -8.58 -2.11
N SER A 45 22.18 -9.43 -2.19
CA SER A 45 21.65 -9.93 -3.46
C SER A 45 20.91 -8.84 -4.25
N LYS A 46 20.28 -7.87 -3.57
CA LYS A 46 19.48 -6.81 -4.19
C LYS A 46 19.46 -5.54 -3.30
N ALA A 47 19.37 -4.37 -3.93
CA ALA A 47 19.30 -3.08 -3.25
C ALA A 47 18.04 -2.30 -3.63
N LEU A 48 17.49 -1.56 -2.68
CA LEU A 48 16.37 -0.63 -2.84
C LEU A 48 16.87 0.80 -2.62
N SER A 49 16.32 1.76 -3.36
CA SER A 49 16.59 3.18 -3.14
C SER A 49 15.32 4.00 -3.33
N PRO A 50 15.26 5.26 -2.88
CA PRO A 50 14.10 6.12 -3.15
C PRO A 50 13.78 6.28 -4.65
N ASN A 51 14.77 6.14 -5.54
CA ASN A 51 14.57 6.22 -6.99
C ASN A 51 14.19 4.86 -7.62
N GLU A 52 14.64 3.77 -7.02
CA GLU A 52 14.36 2.39 -7.41
C GLU A 52 13.74 1.67 -6.22
N ASN A 53 12.49 2.04 -5.96
CA ASN A 53 11.85 1.84 -4.68
C ASN A 53 11.04 0.55 -4.59
N THR A 54 10.96 -0.21 -5.69
CA THR A 54 10.15 -1.42 -5.81
C THR A 54 11.01 -2.54 -6.37
N LEU A 55 10.92 -3.71 -5.76
CA LEU A 55 11.67 -4.88 -6.16
C LEU A 55 10.77 -6.12 -6.14
N THR A 56 10.67 -6.79 -7.28
CA THR A 56 9.97 -8.07 -7.39
C THR A 56 10.88 -9.23 -6.99
N VAL A 57 10.35 -10.12 -6.16
CA VAL A 57 11.01 -11.33 -5.72
C VAL A 57 10.10 -12.50 -6.05
N ILE A 58 10.67 -13.47 -6.76
CA ILE A 58 10.05 -14.76 -7.02
C ILE A 58 10.73 -15.76 -6.08
N THR A 59 9.95 -16.51 -5.34
CA THR A 59 10.43 -17.54 -4.43
C THR A 59 9.54 -18.76 -4.51
N THR A 60 10.12 -19.93 -4.24
CA THR A 60 9.36 -21.14 -3.98
C THR A 60 9.07 -21.18 -2.48
N PRO A 61 7.81 -21.07 -2.04
CA PRO A 61 7.44 -21.14 -0.63
C PRO A 61 7.88 -22.46 0.00
N ASP A 62 8.30 -22.40 1.26
CA ASP A 62 8.62 -23.57 2.06
C ASP A 62 8.05 -23.36 3.47
N PHE A 63 7.75 -24.45 4.17
CA PHE A 63 7.37 -24.41 5.58
C PHE A 63 8.57 -24.05 6.47
N GLU A 64 9.79 -24.31 6.01
CA GLU A 64 10.98 -23.77 6.63
C GLU A 64 11.13 -22.27 6.35
N SER A 65 11.43 -21.50 7.39
CA SER A 65 11.60 -20.05 7.25
C SER A 65 12.81 -19.74 6.38
N GLN A 66 12.55 -19.09 5.26
CA GLN A 66 13.55 -18.54 4.37
C GLN A 66 13.78 -17.07 4.73
N THR A 67 14.98 -16.56 4.49
CA THR A 67 15.32 -15.15 4.79
C THR A 67 16.09 -14.52 3.64
N GLN A 68 15.64 -13.35 3.21
CA GLN A 68 16.35 -12.50 2.27
C GLN A 68 16.67 -11.15 2.91
N THR A 69 17.84 -10.60 2.58
CA THR A 69 18.28 -9.29 3.08
C THR A 69 18.40 -8.31 1.93
N PHE A 70 17.73 -7.16 2.06
CA PHE A 70 17.71 -6.10 1.06
C PHE A 70 18.47 -4.90 1.59
N GLN A 71 19.45 -4.44 0.82
CA GLN A 71 20.22 -3.25 1.16
C GLN A 71 19.42 -1.99 0.82
N LEU A 72 19.43 -0.98 1.70
CA LEU A 72 18.75 0.28 1.45
C LEU A 72 19.77 1.39 1.18
N ASN A 73 19.61 2.06 0.04
CA ASN A 73 20.56 3.03 -0.50
C ASN A 73 19.92 4.41 -0.70
N GLY A 74 20.74 5.46 -0.67
CA GLY A 74 20.29 6.82 -0.96
C GLY A 74 19.25 7.36 0.04
N LEU A 75 19.23 6.81 1.26
CA LEU A 75 18.33 7.27 2.32
C LEU A 75 18.80 8.61 2.88
N SER A 76 17.86 9.53 3.10
CA SER A 76 18.14 10.80 3.76
C SER A 76 18.27 10.60 5.26
N THR A 77 19.30 11.20 5.88
CA THR A 77 19.59 11.10 7.33
C THR A 77 19.11 12.32 8.12
N ASP A 78 18.26 13.16 7.52
CA ASP A 78 17.69 14.39 8.08
C ASP A 78 16.48 14.14 9.01
N GLY A 79 16.38 12.94 9.59
CA GLY A 79 15.20 12.53 10.38
C GLY A 79 14.01 12.12 9.53
N THR A 80 14.17 12.00 8.20
CA THR A 80 13.14 11.45 7.32
C THR A 80 12.81 10.01 7.74
N MET A 81 11.53 9.74 7.97
CA MET A 81 11.04 8.38 8.22
C MET A 81 10.78 7.67 6.89
N TYR A 82 11.17 6.40 6.84
CA TYR A 82 10.92 5.50 5.73
C TYR A 82 10.08 4.31 6.19
N GLU A 83 9.38 3.70 5.25
CA GLU A 83 8.61 2.47 5.43
C GLU A 83 9.02 1.47 4.35
N VAL A 84 9.35 0.25 4.76
CA VAL A 84 9.47 -0.89 3.85
C VAL A 84 8.25 -1.75 4.02
N ARG A 85 7.59 -2.04 2.89
CA ARG A 85 6.42 -2.91 2.78
C ARG A 85 6.75 -4.12 1.93
N VAL A 86 6.25 -5.27 2.34
CA VAL A 86 6.16 -6.46 1.51
C VAL A 86 4.69 -6.60 1.11
N CYS A 87 4.42 -6.66 -0.19
CA CYS A 87 3.10 -6.83 -0.77
C CYS A 87 3.04 -8.15 -1.51
N TRP A 88 2.01 -8.95 -1.29
CA TRP A 88 1.82 -10.20 -2.01
C TRP A 88 0.35 -10.42 -2.40
N PRO A 89 0.09 -11.12 -3.50
CA PRO A 89 -1.25 -11.58 -3.86
C PRO A 89 -1.89 -12.42 -2.76
N ALA A 90 -3.20 -12.22 -2.54
CA ALA A 90 -3.98 -12.94 -1.51
C ALA A 90 -4.03 -14.46 -1.72
N ASN A 91 -3.77 -14.93 -2.93
CA ASN A 91 -3.73 -16.33 -3.29
C ASN A 91 -2.36 -16.99 -2.97
N TYR A 92 -1.38 -16.23 -2.48
CA TYR A 92 -0.13 -16.79 -2.00
C TYR A 92 -0.15 -16.84 -0.47
N PRO A 93 -0.19 -18.04 0.12
CA PRO A 93 -0.22 -18.23 1.55
C PRO A 93 1.19 -18.05 2.13
N LEU A 94 1.58 -16.80 2.29
CA LEU A 94 2.87 -16.41 2.82
C LEU A 94 2.68 -15.54 4.05
N GLU A 95 3.42 -15.88 5.11
CA GLU A 95 3.60 -15.03 6.26
C GLU A 95 5.00 -14.38 6.20
N PHE A 96 5.09 -13.12 6.65
CA PHE A 96 6.31 -12.32 6.56
C PHE A 96 6.65 -11.68 7.90
N ASP A 97 7.93 -11.78 8.30
CA ASP A 97 8.53 -11.04 9.42
C ASP A 97 9.63 -10.10 8.87
N LEU A 98 9.51 -8.80 9.19
CA LEU A 98 10.42 -7.77 8.71
C LEU A 98 11.22 -7.19 9.86
N LYS A 99 12.54 -7.14 9.70
CA LYS A 99 13.46 -6.52 10.67
C LYS A 99 14.42 -5.57 9.98
N PHE A 100 14.37 -4.31 10.39
CA PHE A 100 15.34 -3.30 9.98
C PHE A 100 16.60 -3.39 10.83
N ASP A 101 17.76 -3.37 10.18
CA ASP A 101 19.07 -3.29 10.83
C ASP A 101 19.69 -1.92 10.52
N SER A 102 19.75 -1.04 11.53
CA SER A 102 20.28 0.32 11.38
C SER A 102 21.80 0.35 11.18
N LYS A 103 22.52 -0.70 11.59
CA LYS A 103 23.98 -0.75 11.44
C LYS A 103 24.37 -0.91 9.98
N THR A 104 23.62 -1.73 9.25
CA THR A 104 23.86 -2.02 7.84
C THR A 104 22.93 -1.26 6.91
N ASN A 105 21.92 -0.54 7.42
CA ASN A 105 20.85 0.05 6.62
C ASN A 105 20.23 -0.99 5.68
N SER A 106 19.86 -2.14 6.23
CA SER A 106 19.26 -3.23 5.47
C SER A 106 17.97 -3.71 6.13
N VAL A 107 17.06 -4.26 5.34
CA VAL A 107 15.87 -4.96 5.85
C VAL A 107 16.01 -6.45 5.59
N LYS A 108 15.87 -7.24 6.67
CA LYS A 108 15.71 -8.68 6.59
C LYS A 108 14.22 -8.99 6.47
N VAL A 109 13.88 -9.76 5.46
CA VAL A 109 12.53 -10.28 5.22
C VAL A 109 12.63 -11.79 5.41
N ALA A 110 12.06 -12.28 6.50
CA ALA A 110 11.83 -13.69 6.69
C ALA A 110 10.43 -14.04 6.18
N TYR A 111 10.29 -15.18 5.52
CA TYR A 111 9.02 -15.65 5.00
C TYR A 111 8.92 -17.17 5.04
N PHE A 112 7.70 -17.67 5.13
CA PHE A 112 7.37 -19.10 5.13
C PHE A 112 5.93 -19.32 4.64
N SER A 113 5.63 -20.53 4.21
CA SER A 113 4.28 -20.96 3.82
C SER A 113 3.40 -21.12 5.06
N ASP A 114 2.21 -20.51 5.06
CA ASP A 114 1.22 -20.62 6.15
C ASP A 114 0.03 -21.54 5.79
N TYR A 115 0.11 -22.25 4.67
CA TYR A 115 -0.99 -23.09 4.16
C TYR A 115 -0.56 -24.51 3.82
N TYR A 116 -1.50 -25.42 4.02
CA TYR A 116 -1.46 -26.80 3.53
C TYR A 116 -2.50 -26.98 2.43
N SER A 117 -2.08 -27.46 1.27
CA SER A 117 -2.98 -27.82 0.19
C SER A 117 -3.66 -29.15 0.47
N SER A 118 -4.91 -29.29 0.01
CA SER A 118 -5.56 -30.61 -0.06
C SER A 118 -5.02 -31.47 -1.22
N ASP A 119 -4.32 -30.84 -2.16
CA ASP A 119 -3.57 -31.52 -3.21
C ASP A 119 -2.17 -31.84 -2.68
N ASP A 120 -1.86 -33.12 -2.50
CA ASP A 120 -0.58 -33.60 -1.97
C ASP A 120 0.60 -33.14 -2.84
N ASP A 121 0.44 -33.08 -4.17
CA ASP A 121 1.53 -32.69 -5.06
C ASP A 121 1.94 -31.24 -4.81
N LEU A 122 0.98 -30.35 -4.51
CA LEU A 122 1.26 -28.95 -4.17
C LEU A 122 1.94 -28.77 -2.80
N ASN A 123 1.86 -29.77 -1.91
CA ASN A 123 2.59 -29.76 -0.63
C ASN A 123 4.07 -30.15 -0.81
N TYR A 124 4.40 -30.96 -1.82
CA TYR A 124 5.78 -31.39 -2.11
C TYR A 124 6.46 -30.57 -3.21
N LEU A 125 5.67 -29.99 -4.11
CA LEU A 125 6.11 -29.17 -5.24
C LEU A 125 5.31 -27.85 -5.26
N PRO A 126 5.57 -26.94 -4.30
CA PRO A 126 4.86 -25.68 -4.23
C PRO A 126 5.15 -24.83 -5.46
N LEU A 127 4.12 -24.08 -5.89
CA LEU A 127 4.25 -23.13 -7.00
C LEU A 127 5.06 -21.92 -6.55
N ASP A 128 5.79 -21.33 -7.49
CA ASP A 128 6.48 -20.07 -7.24
C ASP A 128 5.48 -18.98 -6.87
N ALA A 129 5.80 -18.27 -5.79
CA ALA A 129 5.10 -17.12 -5.30
C ALA A 129 5.89 -15.85 -5.63
N GLU A 130 5.17 -14.82 -6.02
CA GLU A 130 5.71 -13.49 -6.28
C GLU A 130 5.32 -12.54 -5.15
N PHE A 131 6.28 -11.83 -4.59
CA PHE A 131 6.03 -10.70 -3.70
C PHE A 131 6.88 -9.49 -4.09
N GLN A 132 6.41 -8.32 -3.71
CA GLN A 132 7.06 -7.05 -3.99
C GLN A 132 7.54 -6.42 -2.69
N VAL A 133 8.80 -6.00 -2.66
CA VAL A 133 9.36 -5.20 -1.58
C VAL A 133 9.38 -3.75 -2.03
N VAL A 134 8.68 -2.88 -1.30
CA VAL A 134 8.52 -1.47 -1.64
C VAL A 134 9.07 -0.60 -0.52
N LEU A 135 10.02 0.28 -0.83
CA LEU A 135 10.55 1.31 0.05
C LEU A 135 9.81 2.63 -0.22
N ASN A 136 9.28 3.28 0.81
CA ASN A 136 8.62 4.58 0.67
C ASN A 136 9.07 5.55 1.73
N LYS A 137 9.07 6.84 1.37
CA LYS A 137 9.16 7.91 2.35
C LYS A 137 7.81 8.06 3.06
N VAL A 138 7.84 8.29 4.37
CA VAL A 138 6.65 8.60 5.16
C VAL A 138 6.46 10.11 5.19
N VAL A 139 5.34 10.58 4.64
CA VAL A 139 4.95 11.98 4.57
C VAL A 139 4.02 12.29 5.74
N LEU A 140 4.20 13.48 6.35
CA LEU A 140 3.45 13.93 7.54
C LEU A 140 3.53 12.97 8.75
N GLY A 141 4.52 12.09 8.80
CA GLY A 141 4.72 11.11 9.87
C GLY A 141 3.66 9.99 9.93
N ALA A 142 2.75 9.92 8.96
CA ALA A 142 1.60 9.01 9.00
C ALA A 142 1.49 8.10 7.77
N LEU A 143 1.65 8.66 6.57
CA LEU A 143 1.31 7.99 5.32
C LEU A 143 2.53 7.80 4.41
N PRO A 144 2.67 6.64 3.76
CA PRO A 144 3.59 6.46 2.65
C PRO A 144 3.31 7.45 1.51
N GLU A 145 4.35 7.90 0.84
CA GLU A 145 4.27 8.90 -0.24
C GLU A 145 3.37 8.48 -1.41
N ASP A 146 3.41 7.20 -1.79
CA ASP A 146 2.56 6.63 -2.85
C ASP A 146 1.07 6.60 -2.46
N ILE A 147 0.76 6.28 -1.20
CA ILE A 147 -0.61 6.33 -0.68
C ILE A 147 -1.10 7.78 -0.55
N PHE A 148 -0.22 8.70 -0.18
CA PHE A 148 -0.57 10.10 0.03
C PHE A 148 -1.17 10.75 -1.23
N GLY A 149 -0.59 10.48 -2.41
CA GLY A 149 -1.13 10.93 -3.69
C GLY A 149 -2.54 10.41 -3.97
N ALA A 150 -2.78 9.12 -3.70
CA ALA A 150 -4.10 8.50 -3.86
C ALA A 150 -5.14 9.12 -2.91
N VAL A 151 -4.77 9.40 -1.66
CA VAL A 151 -5.66 10.04 -0.67
C VAL A 151 -6.03 11.45 -1.10
N ILE A 152 -5.05 12.27 -1.53
CA ILE A 152 -5.33 13.62 -2.04
C ILE A 152 -6.28 13.55 -3.23
N LEU A 153 -6.00 12.68 -4.19
CA LEU A 153 -6.83 12.52 -5.38
C LEU A 153 -8.26 12.12 -5.01
N ALA A 154 -8.43 11.18 -4.08
CA ALA A 154 -9.75 10.74 -3.63
C ALA A 154 -10.53 11.88 -2.95
N VAL A 155 -9.87 12.65 -2.08
CA VAL A 155 -10.52 13.77 -1.36
C VAL A 155 -10.87 14.91 -2.32
N VAL A 156 -9.93 15.36 -3.15
CA VAL A 156 -10.14 16.47 -4.09
C VAL A 156 -11.12 16.07 -5.19
N GLY A 157 -10.91 14.90 -5.79
CA GLY A 157 -11.78 14.37 -6.84
C GLY A 157 -13.20 14.13 -6.34
N GLY A 158 -13.35 13.50 -5.17
CA GLY A 158 -14.66 13.29 -4.53
C GLY A 158 -15.36 14.60 -4.19
N GLY A 159 -14.61 15.59 -3.66
CA GLY A 159 -15.14 16.92 -3.37
C GLY A 159 -15.64 17.64 -4.63
N LEU A 160 -14.83 17.69 -5.69
CA LEU A 160 -15.22 18.31 -6.96
C LEU A 160 -16.43 17.62 -7.59
N ALA A 161 -16.45 16.28 -7.61
CA ALA A 161 -17.57 15.51 -8.13
C ALA A 161 -18.87 15.82 -7.37
N TYR A 162 -18.79 15.97 -6.04
CA TYR A 162 -19.93 16.35 -5.22
C TYR A 162 -20.50 17.72 -5.60
N PHE A 163 -19.65 18.75 -5.73
CA PHE A 163 -20.10 20.10 -6.10
C PHE A 163 -20.67 20.17 -7.51
N LEU A 164 -19.99 19.55 -8.48
CA LEU A 164 -20.45 19.50 -9.87
C LEU A 164 -21.78 18.75 -9.99
N GLY A 165 -21.93 17.63 -9.28
CA GLY A 165 -23.19 16.89 -9.21
C GLY A 165 -24.33 17.76 -8.68
N GLY A 166 -24.08 18.61 -7.67
CA GLY A 166 -25.06 19.56 -7.16
C GLY A 166 -25.48 20.63 -8.17
N VAL A 167 -24.54 21.13 -8.99
CA VAL A 167 -24.84 22.10 -10.05
C VAL A 167 -25.68 21.46 -11.15
N VAL A 168 -25.27 20.28 -11.64
CA VAL A 168 -26.00 19.53 -12.66
C VAL A 168 -27.41 19.19 -12.19
N TYR A 169 -27.54 18.73 -10.94
CA TYR A 169 -28.84 18.43 -10.35
C TYR A 169 -29.77 19.65 -10.38
N LYS A 170 -29.30 20.83 -9.96
CA LYS A 170 -30.10 22.07 -10.01
C LYS A 170 -30.52 22.41 -11.44
N VAL A 171 -29.58 22.43 -12.38
CA VAL A 171 -29.87 22.82 -13.78
C VAL A 171 -30.91 21.88 -14.41
N VAL A 172 -30.74 20.56 -14.22
CA VAL A 172 -31.63 19.57 -14.82
C VAL A 172 -33.01 19.59 -14.17
N PHE A 173 -33.09 19.53 -12.84
CA PHE A 173 -34.38 19.37 -12.16
C PHE A 173 -35.19 20.67 -12.05
N ASP A 174 -34.55 21.84 -11.88
CA ASP A 174 -35.29 23.12 -11.84
C ASP A 174 -35.92 23.46 -13.20
N SER A 175 -35.30 23.00 -14.30
CA SER A 175 -35.85 23.19 -15.65
C SER A 175 -37.17 22.44 -15.87
N HIS A 176 -37.33 21.26 -15.27
CA HIS A 176 -38.57 20.47 -15.37
C HIS A 176 -39.72 21.07 -14.55
N VAL A 177 -39.44 21.54 -13.32
CA VAL A 177 -40.47 22.14 -12.45
C VAL A 177 -41.05 23.42 -13.06
N THR A 178 -40.22 24.21 -13.75
CA THR A 178 -40.65 25.47 -14.38
C THR A 178 -41.55 25.21 -15.59
N THR A 179 -41.32 24.12 -16.31
CA THR A 179 -42.13 23.76 -17.50
C THR A 179 -43.52 23.28 -17.11
N GLU A 180 -43.65 22.52 -16.02
CA GLU A 180 -44.96 22.00 -15.57
C GLU A 180 -45.88 23.11 -15.05
N LYS A 181 -45.33 24.14 -14.39
CA LYS A 181 -46.10 25.31 -13.92
C LYS A 181 -46.66 26.17 -15.05
N LYS A 182 -46.07 26.15 -16.25
CA LYS A 182 -46.55 26.94 -17.39
C LYS A 182 -47.76 26.32 -18.09
N ASN A 183 -47.99 25.02 -17.88
CA ASN A 183 -49.08 24.26 -18.52
C ASN A 183 -50.31 24.06 -17.61
N ARG A 184 -50.30 24.62 -16.40
CA ARG A 184 -51.47 24.73 -15.52
C ARG A 184 -51.90 26.18 -15.44
#